data_AF-A0A2M7K9H9-F1
#
_entry.id   AF-A0A2M7K9H9-F1
#
_cell.length_a   1.000
_cell.length_b   1.000
_cell.length_c   1.000
_cell.angle_alpha   90.00
_cell.angle_beta   90.00
_cell.angle_gamma   90.00
#
_symmetry.space_group_name_H-M   'P 1'
#
loop_
_entity.id
_entity.type
_entity.pdbx_description
1 polymer ?
#
loop_
_entity_poly.entity_id
_entity_poly.type
_entity_poly.pdbx_seq_one_letter_code
_entity_poly.pdbx_strand_id
1 'polypeptide(L)'
;PLTKYKFPMTLGSELIDSGSTTIDTLINLGFPVSATISINYRINSIIDASGSVKTPTGTYDCVRDKRVEYTDMNVNILGMNVYSTKDTLYQYNYWTKAKKWNVIEITTDQKDKIKSIGYLLNKLYIFAKQIKLKSL
;
A
#
# COMPACT_ATOMS: atom_id res chain seq x y z
N PRO A 1 -10.90 3.83 -5.09
CA PRO A 1 -11.10 4.55 -3.82
C PRO A 1 -9.78 5.16 -3.33
N LEU A 2 -9.87 6.43 -2.93
CA LEU A 2 -8.76 7.22 -2.44
C LEU A 2 -9.05 7.49 -0.98
N THR A 3 -8.49 6.70 -0.06
CA THR A 3 -8.47 7.05 1.36
C THR A 3 -7.76 8.38 1.51
N LYS A 4 -8.53 9.45 1.70
CA LYS A 4 -8.01 10.80 1.91
C LYS A 4 -7.71 10.99 3.38
N TYR A 5 -6.47 10.72 3.79
CA TYR A 5 -6.02 11.09 5.13
C TYR A 5 -6.06 12.63 5.30
N LYS A 6 -6.80 13.11 6.30
CA LYS A 6 -6.85 14.53 6.68
C LYS A 6 -5.99 14.73 7.92
N PHE A 7 -4.97 15.59 7.85
CA PHE A 7 -4.14 15.91 9.01
C PHE A 7 -4.66 17.15 9.75
N PRO A 8 -4.67 17.17 11.10
CA PRO A 8 -4.24 16.10 12.00
C PRO A 8 -5.25 14.94 12.04
N MET A 9 -4.75 13.70 12.19
CA MET A 9 -5.59 12.54 12.41
C MET A 9 -5.72 12.27 13.91
N THR A 10 -6.91 11.91 14.36
CA THR A 10 -7.16 11.55 15.76
C THR A 10 -6.62 10.14 16.03
N LEU A 11 -5.88 9.95 17.13
CA LEU A 11 -5.49 8.62 17.58
C LEU A 11 -6.74 7.76 17.82
N GLY A 12 -6.69 6.50 17.40
CA GLY A 12 -7.82 5.57 17.41
C GLY A 12 -8.78 5.73 16.22
N SER A 13 -8.54 6.67 15.29
CA SER A 13 -9.39 6.75 14.09
C SER A 13 -9.27 5.49 13.25
N GLU A 14 -10.41 4.91 12.90
CA GLU A 14 -10.50 3.75 12.02
C GLU A 14 -10.96 4.18 10.63
N LEU A 15 -10.32 3.63 9.61
CA LEU A 15 -10.65 3.84 8.21
C LEU A 15 -10.79 2.48 7.55
N ILE A 16 -11.98 2.19 7.04
CA ILE A 16 -12.25 0.98 6.27
C ILE A 16 -12.51 1.42 4.84
N ASP A 17 -11.71 0.88 3.92
CA ASP A 17 -11.91 1.05 2.49
C ASP A 17 -12.05 -0.33 1.85
N SER A 18 -12.90 -0.43 0.84
CA SER A 18 -13.07 -1.66 0.09
C SER A 18 -13.37 -1.35 -1.36
N GLY A 19 -13.03 -2.29 -2.22
CA GLY A 19 -13.37 -2.20 -3.61
C GLY A 19 -13.26 -3.54 -4.30
N SER A 20 -13.80 -3.57 -5.50
CA SER A 20 -13.70 -4.71 -6.39
C SER A 20 -13.34 -4.22 -7.78
N THR A 21 -12.65 -5.08 -8.51
CA THR A 21 -12.46 -4.95 -9.95
C THR A 21 -12.72 -6.29 -10.59
N THR A 22 -13.42 -6.27 -11.71
CA THR A 22 -13.73 -7.44 -12.50
C THR A 22 -13.24 -7.18 -13.92
N ILE A 23 -12.49 -8.13 -14.46
CA ILE A 23 -11.95 -8.08 -15.81
C ILE A 23 -12.51 -9.28 -16.57
N ASP A 24 -13.35 -9.01 -17.55
CA ASP A 24 -13.79 -10.01 -18.51
C ASP A 24 -12.80 -10.09 -19.67
N THR A 25 -12.34 -11.30 -19.98
CA THR A 25 -11.32 -11.56 -20.99
C THR A 25 -11.56 -12.88 -21.73
N LEU A 26 -10.78 -13.14 -22.77
CA LEU A 26 -10.76 -14.40 -23.50
C LEU A 26 -9.40 -15.07 -23.31
N ILE A 27 -9.42 -16.37 -23.01
CA ILE A 27 -8.22 -17.22 -23.03
C ILE A 27 -8.32 -18.20 -24.20
N ASN A 28 -7.17 -18.62 -24.74
CA ASN A 28 -7.14 -19.55 -25.87
C ASN A 28 -6.82 -20.98 -25.41
N LEU A 29 -7.76 -21.90 -25.60
CA LEU A 29 -7.61 -23.34 -25.32
C LEU A 29 -7.86 -24.16 -26.60
N GLY A 30 -7.35 -23.69 -27.74
CA GLY A 30 -7.66 -24.22 -29.07
C GLY A 30 -8.86 -23.52 -29.74
N PHE A 31 -9.67 -22.81 -28.95
CA PHE A 31 -10.67 -21.82 -29.35
C PHE A 31 -10.76 -20.75 -28.24
N PRO A 32 -11.25 -19.53 -28.52
CA PRO A 32 -11.40 -18.49 -27.51
C PRO A 32 -12.50 -18.84 -26.52
N VAL A 33 -12.17 -18.78 -25.24
CA VAL A 33 -13.04 -19.12 -24.13
C VAL A 33 -13.14 -17.94 -23.17
N SER A 34 -14.35 -17.60 -22.75
CA SER A 34 -14.58 -16.53 -21.76
C SER A 34 -13.98 -16.88 -20.41
N ALA A 35 -13.22 -15.93 -19.87
CA ALA A 35 -12.70 -15.95 -18.52
C ALA A 35 -13.00 -14.63 -17.81
N THR A 36 -13.26 -14.70 -16.53
CA THR A 36 -13.51 -13.54 -15.67
C THR A 36 -12.51 -13.58 -14.51
N ILE A 37 -11.77 -12.49 -14.34
CA ILE A 37 -10.87 -12.29 -13.21
C ILE A 37 -11.52 -11.28 -12.27
N SER A 38 -11.86 -11.72 -11.06
CA SER A 38 -12.45 -10.87 -10.03
C SER A 38 -11.43 -10.67 -8.92
N ILE A 39 -11.14 -9.41 -8.58
CA ILE A 39 -10.26 -9.04 -7.48
C ILE A 39 -11.05 -8.16 -6.53
N ASN A 40 -11.22 -8.63 -5.30
CA ASN A 40 -11.79 -7.87 -4.21
C ASN A 40 -10.68 -7.49 -3.25
N TYR A 41 -10.71 -6.26 -2.72
CA TYR A 41 -9.85 -5.88 -1.62
C TYR A 41 -10.61 -5.16 -0.53
N ARG A 42 -10.08 -5.27 0.67
CA ARG A 42 -10.52 -4.55 1.85
C ARG A 42 -9.30 -4.11 2.63
N ILE A 43 -9.28 -2.85 3.01
CA ILE A 43 -8.24 -2.24 3.82
C ILE A 43 -8.88 -1.79 5.12
N ASN A 44 -8.35 -2.28 6.24
CA ASN A 44 -8.66 -1.77 7.56
C ASN A 44 -7.43 -1.03 8.08
N SER A 45 -7.57 0.26 8.37
CA SER A 45 -6.51 1.13 8.85
C SER A 45 -6.89 1.72 10.21
N ILE A 46 -5.96 1.73 11.16
CA ILE A 46 -6.14 2.33 12.49
C ILE A 46 -4.96 3.24 12.78
N ILE A 47 -5.23 4.48 13.17
CA ILE A 47 -4.18 5.40 13.60
C ILE A 47 -3.84 5.12 15.06
N ASP A 48 -2.83 4.31 15.30
CA ASP A 48 -2.57 3.70 16.62
C ASP A 48 -1.44 4.37 17.41
N ALA A 49 -0.63 5.21 16.78
CA ALA A 49 0.44 5.94 17.44
C ALA A 49 0.75 7.28 16.76
N SER A 50 1.42 8.16 17.49
CA SER A 50 1.99 9.40 16.96
C SER A 50 3.29 9.73 17.67
N GLY A 51 4.20 10.40 16.98
CA GLY A 51 5.49 10.81 17.55
C GLY A 51 6.52 11.15 16.50
N SER A 52 7.72 11.50 16.97
CA SER A 52 8.84 11.80 16.09
C SER A 52 9.61 10.53 15.75
N VAL A 53 9.88 10.31 14.46
CA VAL A 53 10.65 9.17 13.97
C VAL A 53 11.89 9.64 13.20
N LYS A 54 13.02 9.01 13.49
CA LYS A 54 14.28 9.28 12.78
C LYS A 54 14.42 8.31 11.61
N THR A 55 14.59 8.87 10.42
CA THR A 55 14.89 8.13 9.18
C THR A 55 16.30 8.48 8.71
N PRO A 56 16.88 7.71 7.76
CA PRO A 56 18.13 8.11 7.10
C PRO A 56 18.09 9.49 6.42
N THR A 57 16.90 10.00 6.12
CA THR A 57 16.72 11.32 5.46
C THR A 57 16.43 12.46 6.43
N GLY A 58 16.31 12.18 7.72
CA GLY A 58 15.97 13.17 8.75
C GLY A 58 14.91 12.68 9.73
N THR A 59 14.55 13.55 10.65
CA THR A 59 13.54 13.31 11.68
C THR A 59 12.22 13.92 11.26
N TYR A 60 11.13 13.18 11.41
CA TYR A 60 9.79 13.60 11.03
C TYR A 60 8.79 13.31 12.13
N ASP A 61 7.91 14.26 12.39
CA ASP A 61 6.71 14.02 13.20
C ASP A 61 5.68 13.29 12.34
N CYS A 62 5.29 12.12 12.83
CA CYS A 62 4.49 11.15 12.12
C CYS A 62 3.32 10.67 12.98
N VAL A 63 2.26 10.29 12.29
CA VAL A 63 1.23 9.38 12.81
C VAL A 63 1.46 8.00 12.19
N ARG A 64 1.23 6.95 12.97
CA ARG A 64 1.34 5.57 12.51
C ARG A 64 -0.04 5.06 12.18
N ASP A 65 -0.17 4.54 10.96
CA ASP A 65 -1.33 3.83 10.44
C ASP A 65 -1.01 2.34 10.45
N LYS A 66 -1.66 1.60 11.36
CA LYS A 66 -1.67 0.14 11.37
C LYS A 66 -2.71 -0.32 10.36
N ARG A 67 -2.23 -0.86 9.24
CA ARG A 67 -3.01 -1.27 8.09
C ARG A 67 -3.01 -2.78 7.95
N VAL A 68 -4.20 -3.34 7.75
CA VAL A 68 -4.40 -4.72 7.31
C VAL A 68 -5.15 -4.68 6.00
N GLU A 69 -4.55 -5.22 4.95
CA GLU A 69 -5.13 -5.30 3.63
C GLU A 69 -5.40 -6.75 3.27
N TYR A 70 -6.64 -7.03 2.92
CA TYR A 70 -7.12 -8.32 2.45
C TYR A 70 -7.35 -8.22 0.96
N THR A 71 -6.83 -9.18 0.21
CA THR A 71 -7.04 -9.27 -1.24
C THR A 71 -7.51 -10.68 -1.57
N ASP A 72 -8.63 -10.78 -2.26
CA ASP A 72 -9.23 -12.03 -2.75
C ASP A 72 -9.31 -11.96 -4.27
N MET A 73 -8.55 -12.83 -4.94
CA MET A 73 -8.56 -12.94 -6.39
C MET A 73 -9.13 -14.29 -6.81
N ASN A 74 -10.06 -14.26 -7.75
CA ASN A 74 -10.69 -15.43 -8.34
C ASN A 74 -10.60 -15.35 -9.87
N VAL A 75 -10.24 -16.46 -10.50
CA VAL A 75 -10.27 -16.61 -11.96
C VAL A 75 -11.27 -17.69 -12.30
N ASN A 76 -12.28 -17.31 -13.08
CA ASN A 76 -13.31 -18.21 -13.56
C ASN A 76 -13.16 -18.39 -15.07
N ILE A 77 -13.25 -19.62 -15.57
CA ILE A 77 -13.27 -19.97 -16.99
C ILE A 77 -14.54 -20.77 -17.24
N LEU A 78 -15.37 -20.36 -18.20
CA LEU A 78 -16.68 -21.01 -18.47
C LEU A 78 -17.56 -21.17 -17.22
N GLY A 79 -17.48 -20.21 -16.29
CA GLY A 79 -18.21 -20.25 -15.02
C GLY A 79 -17.62 -21.18 -13.96
N MET A 80 -16.51 -21.88 -14.23
CA MET A 80 -15.79 -22.70 -13.25
C MET A 80 -14.63 -21.92 -12.64
N ASN A 81 -14.50 -21.92 -11.31
CA ASN A 81 -13.33 -21.37 -10.64
C ASN A 81 -12.12 -22.28 -10.87
N VAL A 82 -11.11 -21.77 -11.56
CA VAL A 82 -9.89 -22.53 -11.88
C VAL A 82 -8.71 -22.10 -11.01
N TYR A 83 -8.80 -20.93 -10.40
CA TYR A 83 -7.79 -20.37 -9.53
C TYR A 83 -8.43 -19.42 -8.52
N SER A 84 -8.00 -19.51 -7.28
CA SER A 84 -8.32 -18.56 -6.24
C SER A 84 -7.13 -18.36 -5.31
N THR A 85 -6.92 -17.12 -4.90
CA THR A 85 -5.94 -16.78 -3.85
C THR A 85 -6.54 -15.77 -2.89
N LYS A 86 -6.17 -15.91 -1.61
CA LYS A 86 -6.52 -14.99 -0.54
C LYS A 86 -5.23 -14.57 0.13
N ASP A 87 -4.90 -13.31 -0.01
CA ASP A 87 -3.70 -12.73 0.55
C ASP A 87 -4.05 -11.71 1.64
N THR A 88 -3.19 -11.62 2.64
CA THR A 88 -3.31 -10.61 3.69
C THR A 88 -1.97 -9.96 3.93
N LEU A 89 -1.94 -8.63 3.81
CA LEU A 89 -0.79 -7.78 4.06
C LEU A 89 -0.99 -7.05 5.39
N TYR A 90 -0.01 -7.19 6.28
CA TYR A 90 0.06 -6.44 7.54
C TYR A 90 1.15 -5.38 7.40
N GLN A 91 0.79 -4.12 7.61
CA GLN A 91 1.72 -3.00 7.38
C GLN A 91 1.52 -1.88 8.41
N TYR A 92 2.62 -1.23 8.77
CA TYR A 92 2.63 0.03 9.48
C TYR A 92 3.15 1.13 8.57
N ASN A 93 2.34 2.16 8.38
CA ASN A 93 2.68 3.33 7.57
C ASN A 93 2.89 4.55 8.46
N TYR A 94 4.05 5.19 8.34
CA TYR A 94 4.36 6.41 9.07
C TYR A 94 4.11 7.62 8.19
N TRP A 95 2.98 8.27 8.43
CA TRP A 95 2.50 9.38 7.64
C TRP A 95 2.91 10.71 8.27
N THR A 96 3.48 11.62 7.48
CA THR A 96 3.85 12.97 7.96
C THR A 96 3.13 14.06 7.18
N LYS A 97 2.58 15.04 7.91
CA LYS A 97 1.92 16.21 7.32
C LYS A 97 2.87 17.00 6.42
N ALA A 98 4.15 17.09 6.79
CA ALA A 98 5.15 17.88 6.06
C ALA A 98 5.42 17.35 4.64
N LYS A 99 5.36 16.03 4.45
CA LYS A 99 5.61 15.39 3.15
C LYS A 99 4.33 15.07 2.38
N LYS A 100 3.16 15.09 3.04
CA LYS A 100 1.87 14.64 2.49
C LYS A 100 1.91 13.21 1.94
N TRP A 101 2.90 12.45 2.41
CA TRP A 101 3.21 11.08 1.99
C TRP A 101 3.77 10.33 3.20
N ASN A 102 3.77 9.01 3.14
CA ASN A 102 4.42 8.20 4.15
C ASN A 102 5.95 8.23 3.99
N VAL A 103 6.67 8.16 5.11
CA VAL A 103 8.14 8.22 5.15
C VAL A 103 8.76 6.88 5.53
N ILE A 104 7.99 6.00 6.18
CA ILE A 104 8.39 4.64 6.53
C ILE A 104 7.21 3.71 6.24
N GLU A 105 7.53 2.56 5.65
CA GLU A 105 6.63 1.42 5.49
C GLU A 105 7.27 0.23 6.20
N ILE A 106 6.54 -0.42 7.09
CA ILE A 106 7.01 -1.63 7.76
C ILE A 106 6.02 -2.73 7.47
N THR A 107 6.44 -3.77 6.76
CA THR A 107 5.60 -4.96 6.56
C THR A 107 5.89 -5.97 7.66
N THR A 108 4.83 -6.57 8.21
CA THR A 108 4.92 -7.57 9.27
C THR A 108 4.21 -8.87 8.89
N ASP A 109 4.33 -9.90 9.73
CA ASP A 109 3.34 -10.97 9.80
C ASP A 109 2.16 -10.58 10.71
N GLN A 110 1.21 -11.52 10.88
CA GLN A 110 0.05 -11.36 11.74
C GLN A 110 0.39 -11.18 13.23
N LYS A 111 1.58 -11.59 13.67
CA LYS A 111 2.06 -11.47 15.06
C LYS A 111 2.95 -10.23 15.25
N ASP A 112 2.86 -9.27 14.32
CA ASP A 112 3.66 -8.05 14.30
C ASP A 112 5.18 -8.30 14.21
N LYS A 113 5.62 -9.47 13.75
CA LYS A 113 7.03 -9.73 13.47
C LYS A 113 7.41 -9.03 12.16
N ILE A 114 8.42 -8.16 12.24
CA ILE A 114 8.92 -7.39 11.09
C ILE A 114 9.46 -8.35 10.02
N LYS A 115 8.95 -8.18 8.79
CA LYS A 115 9.46 -8.84 7.57
C LYS A 115 10.36 -7.90 6.77
N SER A 116 9.96 -6.64 6.65
CA SER A 116 10.71 -5.63 5.91
C SER A 116 10.44 -4.23 6.42
N ILE A 117 11.40 -3.33 6.20
CA ILE A 117 11.30 -1.89 6.46
C ILE A 117 11.73 -1.17 5.19
N GLY A 118 10.84 -0.34 4.65
CA GLY A 118 11.08 0.57 3.55
C GLY A 118 11.12 2.01 4.04
N TYR A 119 12.09 2.78 3.54
CA TYR A 119 12.15 4.23 3.73
C TYR A 119 11.85 4.90 2.39
N LEU A 120 10.81 5.74 2.35
CA LEU A 120 10.49 6.51 1.17
C LEU A 120 11.43 7.72 1.09
N LEU A 121 12.50 7.55 0.31
CA LEU A 121 13.44 8.61 0.00
C LEU A 121 12.78 9.60 -0.97
N ASN A 122 12.50 10.81 -0.50
CA ASN A 122 11.96 11.84 -1.38
C ASN A 122 13.06 12.30 -2.37
N LYS A 123 12.93 11.91 -3.65
CA LYS A 123 13.89 12.18 -4.74
C LYS A 123 13.95 13.64 -5.20
N LEU A 124 13.47 14.62 -4.45
CA LEU A 124 13.70 16.04 -4.80
C LEU A 124 15.17 16.48 -4.68
N TYR A 125 16.03 15.72 -3.98
CA TYR A 125 17.46 16.03 -3.85
C TYR A 125 18.39 15.30 -4.81
N ILE A 126 17.92 14.33 -5.59
CA ILE A 126 18.81 13.55 -6.47
C ILE A 126 19.04 14.28 -7.81
N PHE A 127 18.10 15.10 -8.29
CA PHE A 127 18.28 15.86 -9.54
C PHE A 127 18.99 17.21 -9.38
N ALA A 128 18.96 17.83 -8.20
CA ALA A 128 19.63 19.13 -8.00
C ALA A 128 21.15 19.04 -7.84
N LYS A 129 21.70 17.87 -7.48
CA LYS A 129 23.15 17.68 -7.28
C LYS A 129 23.89 17.21 -8.53
N GLN A 130 23.20 16.66 -9.54
CA GLN A 130 23.83 16.24 -10.80
C GLN A 130 24.07 17.38 -11.80
N ILE A 131 23.45 18.57 -11.61
CA ILE A 131 23.55 19.69 -12.58
C ILE A 131 24.61 20.74 -12.16
N LYS A 132 25.27 20.60 -11.00
CA LYS A 132 26.29 21.57 -10.53
C LYS A 132 27.75 21.11 -10.65
N LEU A 133 28.05 20.18 -11.55
CA LEU A 133 29.43 19.84 -11.93
C LEU A 133 29.52 19.70 -13.45
N LYS A 134 29.58 20.83 -14.14
CA LYS A 134 30.28 21.04 -15.42
C LYS A 134 30.30 22.55 -15.72
N SER A 135 31.15 23.26 -14.99
CA SER A 135 31.75 24.51 -15.46
C SER A 135 33.20 24.50 -15.00
N LEU A 136 34.08 24.11 -15.92
CA LEU A 136 35.50 24.46 -16.10
C LEU A 136 36.06 23.46 -17.12
#